data_AF-A0A3B1AKN1-F1
#
_entry.id   AF-A0A3B1AKN1-F1
#
_cell.length_a   1.000
_cell.length_b   1.000
_cell.length_c   1.000
_cell.angle_alpha   90.00
_cell.angle_beta   90.00
_cell.angle_gamma   90.00
#
_symmetry.space_group_name_H-M   'P 1'
#
loop_
_entity.id
_entity.type
_entity.pdbx_description
1 polymer ?
#
loop_
_entity_poly.entity_id
_entity_poly.type
_entity_poly.pdbx_seq_one_letter_code
_entity_poly.pdbx_strand_id
1 'polypeptide(L)'
;MRAMAAAAQGNTVTPQNNITGSNFGDLLSNSINKVNEVQKTSGKLTNAFLSGDSSVSLAEVMIAKQKSGIAFEAALQVRKKLLSAYKEIMSMQV
;
A
#
# COMPACT_ATOMS: atom_id res chain seq x y z
N MET A 1 -20.10 9.22 -46.08
CA MET A 1 -20.42 9.16 -44.64
C MET A 1 -21.13 7.85 -44.33
N ARG A 2 -20.77 7.14 -43.23
CA ARG A 2 -21.15 5.76 -42.81
C ARG A 2 -20.15 4.67 -43.21
N ALA A 3 -18.98 4.67 -42.58
CA ALA A 3 -18.13 3.47 -42.43
C ALA A 3 -17.18 3.62 -41.21
N MET A 4 -16.96 4.84 -40.71
CA MET A 4 -16.10 5.12 -39.55
C MET A 4 -16.86 5.17 -38.21
N ALA A 5 -17.94 4.38 -38.05
CA ALA A 5 -18.72 4.31 -36.80
C ALA A 5 -18.58 2.98 -36.04
N ALA A 6 -17.71 2.07 -36.49
CA ALA A 6 -17.61 0.71 -35.96
C ALA A 6 -16.34 0.42 -35.13
N ALA A 7 -15.50 1.41 -34.85
CA ALA A 7 -14.24 1.21 -34.11
C ALA A 7 -14.23 1.83 -32.70
N ALA A 8 -15.36 2.34 -32.21
CA ALA A 8 -15.47 2.94 -30.86
C ALA A 8 -16.23 2.03 -29.87
N GLN A 9 -16.14 0.70 -30.02
CA GLN A 9 -16.36 -0.19 -28.87
C GLN A 9 -15.11 -0.15 -28.00
N GLY A 10 -15.04 0.91 -27.20
CA GLY A 10 -14.11 1.00 -26.08
C GLY A 10 -14.28 -0.23 -25.21
N ASN A 11 -13.23 -1.04 -25.18
CA ASN A 11 -13.00 -2.11 -24.24
C ASN A 11 -13.20 -1.57 -22.82
N THR A 12 -14.41 -1.75 -22.29
CA THR A 12 -14.76 -1.43 -20.90
C THR A 12 -13.95 -2.37 -20.03
N VAL A 13 -12.80 -1.88 -19.58
CA VAL A 13 -12.05 -2.47 -18.47
C VAL A 13 -12.98 -2.43 -17.28
N THR A 14 -13.70 -3.53 -17.08
CA THR A 14 -14.49 -3.78 -15.88
C THR A 14 -13.45 -4.08 -14.80
N PRO A 15 -13.28 -3.22 -13.78
CA PRO A 15 -12.52 -3.64 -12.62
C PRO A 15 -13.37 -4.71 -11.92
N GLN A 16 -13.12 -5.98 -12.27
CA GLN A 16 -13.63 -7.12 -11.54
C GLN A 16 -12.91 -7.18 -10.21
N ASN A 17 -13.31 -6.31 -9.28
CA ASN A 17 -12.86 -6.34 -7.91
C ASN A 17 -13.92 -7.06 -7.06
N ASN A 18 -14.09 -8.36 -7.33
CA ASN A 18 -14.74 -9.28 -6.41
C ASN A 18 -13.76 -9.52 -5.25
N ILE A 19 -13.67 -8.56 -4.32
CA ILE A 19 -13.08 -8.83 -3.01
C ILE A 19 -14.13 -9.58 -2.22
N THR A 20 -14.13 -10.91 -2.38
CA THR A 20 -14.82 -11.82 -1.49
C THR A 20 -14.28 -11.59 -0.09
N GLY A 21 -15.17 -11.28 0.87
CA GLY A 21 -14.85 -10.79 2.22
C GLY A 21 -13.95 -11.68 3.09
N SER A 22 -13.54 -12.85 2.61
CA SER A 22 -12.54 -13.70 3.27
C SER A 22 -11.09 -13.19 3.11
N ASN A 23 -10.78 -12.37 2.11
CA ASN A 23 -9.39 -12.00 1.78
C ASN A 23 -8.93 -10.66 2.37
N PHE A 24 -9.83 -9.85 2.92
CA PHE A 24 -9.49 -8.49 3.36
C PHE A 24 -8.67 -8.47 4.67
N GLY A 25 -9.01 -9.33 5.63
CA GLY A 25 -8.25 -9.49 6.87
C GLY A 25 -6.81 -9.94 6.61
N ASP A 26 -6.63 -10.89 5.70
CA ASP A 26 -5.31 -11.35 5.26
C ASP A 26 -4.55 -10.26 4.52
N LEU A 27 -5.21 -9.51 3.62
CA LEU A 27 -4.60 -8.38 2.92
C LEU A 27 -4.13 -7.29 3.89
N LEU A 28 -4.93 -6.99 4.92
CA LEU A 28 -4.60 -6.04 5.97
C LEU A 28 -3.43 -6.52 6.82
N SER A 29 -3.48 -7.78 7.28
CA SER A 29 -2.40 -8.40 8.05
C SER A 29 -1.10 -8.38 7.27
N ASN A 30 -1.14 -8.77 5.99
CA ASN A 30 -0.02 -8.70 5.07
C ASN A 30 0.49 -7.26 4.87
N SER A 31 -0.40 -6.27 4.78
CA SER A 31 -0.03 -4.86 4.64
C SER A 31 0.69 -4.33 5.89
N ILE A 32 0.22 -4.68 7.09
CA ILE A 32 0.87 -4.31 8.35
C ILE A 32 2.24 -4.99 8.47
N ASN A 33 2.32 -6.27 8.13
CA ASN A 33 3.60 -6.99 8.08
C ASN A 33 4.57 -6.34 7.09
N LYS A 34 4.08 -5.87 5.93
CA LYS A 34 4.89 -5.17 4.95
C LYS A 34 5.46 -3.85 5.48
N VAL A 35 4.67 -3.09 6.24
CA VAL A 35 5.15 -1.84 6.87
C VAL A 35 6.24 -2.13 7.89
N ASN A 36 6.08 -3.19 8.70
CA ASN A 36 7.10 -3.64 9.65
C ASN A 36 8.40 -4.03 8.94
N GLU A 37 8.29 -4.78 7.83
CA GLU A 37 9.42 -5.19 7.01
C GLU A 37 10.18 -4.00 6.41
N VAL A 38 9.44 -3.01 5.88
CA VAL A 38 10.03 -1.79 5.31
C VAL A 38 10.75 -0.96 6.39
N GLN A 39 10.15 -0.83 7.58
CA GLN A 39 10.82 -0.17 8.72
C GLN A 39 12.11 -0.88 9.13
N LYS A 40 12.07 -2.22 9.29
CA LYS A 40 13.26 -3.02 9.63
C LYS A 40 14.36 -2.88 8.58
N THR A 41 14.00 -2.90 7.31
CA THR A 41 14.94 -2.76 6.18
C THR A 41 15.62 -1.39 6.20
N SER A 42 14.84 -0.32 6.39
CA SER A 42 15.39 1.04 6.52
C SER A 42 16.36 1.18 7.71
N GLY A 43 16.01 0.58 8.86
CA GLY A 43 16.89 0.55 10.03
C GLY A 43 18.18 -0.24 9.80
N LYS A 44 18.09 -1.40 9.13
CA LYS A 44 19.27 -2.20 8.75
C LYS A 44 20.21 -1.44 7.82
N LEU A 45 19.68 -0.80 6.78
CA LEU A 45 20.48 0.00 5.85
C LEU A 45 21.14 1.18 6.54
N THR A 46 20.41 1.86 7.43
CA THR A 46 20.98 2.95 8.25
C THR A 46 22.14 2.43 9.11
N ASN A 47 21.97 1.29 9.79
CA ASN A 47 23.01 0.72 10.65
C ASN A 47 24.22 0.23 9.85
N ALA A 48 24.01 -0.40 8.68
CA ALA A 48 25.08 -0.84 7.79
C ALA A 48 25.92 0.35 7.30
N PHE A 49 25.26 1.42 6.87
CA PHE A 49 25.93 2.66 6.48
C PHE A 49 26.73 3.29 7.63
N LEU A 50 26.15 3.38 8.83
CA LEU A 50 26.84 3.90 10.02
C LEU A 50 28.01 3.03 10.47
N SER A 51 27.97 1.72 10.17
CA SER A 51 29.06 0.78 10.46
C SER A 51 30.20 0.85 9.45
N GLY A 52 30.10 1.69 8.42
CA GLY A 52 31.12 1.83 7.37
C GLY A 52 31.04 0.76 6.28
N ASP A 53 29.90 0.08 6.15
CA ASP A 53 29.67 -0.90 5.07
C ASP A 53 29.67 -0.17 3.71
N SER A 54 30.66 -0.49 2.88
CA SER A 54 30.86 0.11 1.55
C SER A 54 29.86 -0.42 0.51
N SER A 55 29.09 -1.45 0.84
CA SER A 55 28.02 -1.98 -0.01
C SER A 55 26.72 -1.18 0.07
N VAL A 56 26.58 -0.28 1.06
CA VAL A 56 25.39 0.54 1.25
C VAL A 56 25.73 2.00 1.02
N SER A 57 25.13 2.60 0.01
CA SER A 57 25.31 4.03 -0.28
C SER A 57 24.39 4.91 0.59
N LEU A 58 24.83 6.14 0.86
CA LEU A 58 23.97 7.16 1.49
C LEU A 58 22.66 7.36 0.71
N ALA A 59 22.72 7.29 -0.61
CA ALA A 59 21.55 7.42 -1.47
C ALA A 59 20.53 6.30 -1.21
N GLU A 60 20.97 5.04 -1.08
CA GLU A 60 20.08 3.91 -0.76
C GLU A 60 19.45 4.04 0.63
N VAL A 61 20.20 4.50 1.63
CA VAL A 61 19.64 4.76 2.97
C VAL A 61 18.54 5.82 2.90
N MET A 62 18.78 6.91 2.17
CA MET A 62 17.81 7.99 2.01
C MET A 62 16.57 7.51 1.25
N ILE A 63 16.72 6.75 0.17
CA ILE A 63 15.59 6.16 -0.57
C ILE A 63 14.81 5.19 0.33
N ALA A 64 15.49 4.34 1.08
CA ALA A 64 14.85 3.41 2.01
C ALA A 64 14.07 4.13 3.12
N LYS A 65 14.62 5.24 3.65
CA LYS A 65 13.91 6.12 4.59
C LYS A 65 12.68 6.76 3.96
N GLN A 66 12.80 7.32 2.75
CA GLN A 66 11.67 7.91 2.03
C GLN A 66 10.55 6.89 1.81
N LYS A 67 10.91 5.69 1.35
CA LYS A 67 9.98 4.57 1.12
C LYS A 67 9.30 4.13 2.40
N SER A 68 10.03 4.07 3.51
CA SER A 68 9.46 3.75 4.83
C SER A 68 8.49 4.82 5.33
N GLY A 69 8.77 6.10 5.10
CA GLY A 69 7.87 7.20 5.45
C GLY A 69 6.54 7.11 4.70
N ILE A 70 6.61 7.00 3.37
CA ILE A 70 5.42 6.90 2.50
C ILE A 70 4.59 5.65 2.84
N ALA A 71 5.25 4.50 3.04
CA ALA A 71 4.56 3.26 3.42
C ALA A 71 3.84 3.38 4.78
N PHE A 72 4.45 4.06 5.74
CA PHE A 72 3.84 4.30 7.05
C PHE A 72 2.63 5.23 6.96
N GLU A 73 2.71 6.32 6.19
CA GLU A 73 1.58 7.23 5.97
C GLU A 73 0.41 6.51 5.29
N ALA A 74 0.68 5.68 4.28
CA ALA A 74 -0.33 4.86 3.64
C ALA A 74 -1.01 3.90 4.64
N ALA A 75 -0.23 3.26 5.51
CA ALA A 75 -0.76 2.38 6.56
C ALA A 75 -1.64 3.11 7.57
N LEU A 76 -1.28 4.35 7.93
CA LEU A 76 -2.09 5.20 8.79
C LEU A 76 -3.45 5.53 8.14
N GLN A 77 -3.48 5.80 6.84
CA GLN A 77 -4.72 6.06 6.11
C GLN A 77 -5.62 4.81 6.07
N VAL A 78 -5.04 3.64 5.85
CA VAL A 78 -5.78 2.36 5.91
C VAL A 78 -6.35 2.13 7.30
N ARG A 79 -5.55 2.32 8.36
CA ARG A 79 -6.01 2.24 9.76
C ARG A 79 -7.18 3.18 10.03
N LYS A 80 -7.09 4.44 9.59
CA LYS A 80 -8.17 5.43 9.75
C LYS A 80 -9.45 4.96 9.08
N LYS A 81 -9.38 4.52 7.82
CA LYS A 81 -10.54 4.02 7.06
C LYS A 81 -11.18 2.79 7.71
N LEU A 82 -10.38 1.87 8.25
CA LEU A 82 -10.85 0.69 8.98
C LEU A 82 -11.60 1.06 10.26
N LEU A 83 -11.04 1.98 11.05
CA LEU A 83 -11.69 2.46 12.27
C LEU A 83 -13.01 3.19 11.94
N SER A 84 -13.04 3.97 10.86
CA SER A 84 -14.27 4.61 10.40
C SER A 84 -15.31 3.60 9.96
N ALA A 85 -14.94 2.58 9.17
CA ALA A 85 -15.86 1.53 8.73
C ALA A 85 -16.44 0.73 9.92
N TYR A 86 -15.62 0.43 10.92
CA TYR A 86 -16.10 -0.21 12.15
C TYR A 86 -17.10 0.69 12.92
N LYS A 87 -16.80 1.99 13.04
CA LYS A 87 -17.71 2.97 13.66
C LYS A 87 -19.03 3.10 12.88
N GLU A 88 -18.98 3.11 11.56
CA GLU A 88 -20.15 3.22 10.69
C GLU A 88 -21.10 2.02 10.84
N ILE A 89 -20.57 0.79 10.93
CA ILE A 89 -21.37 -0.41 11.23
C ILE A 89 -22.05 -0.31 12.60
N MET A 90 -21.36 0.22 13.63
CA MET A 90 -21.96 0.44 14.95
C MET A 90 -23.04 1.55 14.93
N SER A 91 -22.83 2.62 14.19
CA SER A 91 -23.80 3.72 14.07
C SER A 91 -25.05 3.37 13.25
N MET A 92 -25.04 2.27 12.49
CA MET A 92 -26.23 1.78 11.76
C MET A 92 -27.18 0.93 12.62
N GLN A 93 -26.73 0.41 13.77
CA GLN A 93 -27.57 -0.36 14.71
C GLN A 93 -27.90 0.47 15.96
N VAL A 94 -28.65 1.55 15.79
CA VAL A 94 -29.46 2.17 16.86
C VAL A 94 -30.75 2.70 16.28
#